data_AF-A0A1I5EG99-F1
#
_entry.id   AF-A0A1I5EG99-F1
#
_cell.length_a   1.000
_cell.length_b   1.000
_cell.length_c   1.000
_cell.angle_alpha   90.00
_cell.angle_beta   90.00
_cell.angle_gamma   90.00
#
_symmetry.space_group_name_H-M   'P 1'
#
loop_
_entity.id
_entity.type
_entity.pdbx_description
1 polymer ?
#
loop_
_entity_poly.entity_id
_entity_poly.type
_entity_poly.pdbx_seq_one_letter_code
_entity_poly.pdbx_strand_id
1 'polypeptide(L)'
;MRNLAILALLGPVLALAGCGENTGWNPNYSAMHNGSPYAEYLQAREVALHGKGPVPKVIPIALPAQAPTAAQIAGTAAKPRASAAARPVPAPATASPPAGAPAAAQAATPSLVRYAQQESQAPGTRKYQRSGSSESAAARACRSYASADVAQSAFLAAGGPVIDPRGLDPDGDGFVCGWDPRPLRQSGL
;
A
#
# COMPACT_ATOMS: atom_id res chain seq x y z
N MET A 1 15.88 37.95 52.03
CA MET A 1 17.09 37.68 51.22
C MET A 1 17.34 36.20 50.90
N ARG A 2 16.87 35.24 51.72
CA ARG A 2 17.03 33.78 51.45
C ARG A 2 16.20 33.22 50.28
N ASN A 3 15.06 33.82 49.95
CA ASN A 3 14.17 33.31 48.89
C ASN A 3 14.62 33.70 47.46
N LEU A 4 15.47 34.71 47.31
CA LEU A 4 16.03 35.12 46.01
C LEU A 4 17.22 34.24 45.59
N ALA A 5 17.94 33.65 46.55
CA ALA A 5 19.06 32.75 46.26
C ALA A 5 18.59 31.38 45.71
N ILE A 6 17.41 30.90 46.12
CA ILE A 6 16.85 29.63 45.67
C ILE A 6 16.41 29.70 44.20
N LEU A 7 15.90 30.85 43.76
CA LEU A 7 15.54 31.11 42.35
C LEU A 7 16.77 31.22 41.43
N ALA A 8 17.89 31.75 41.93
CA ALA A 8 19.14 31.85 41.17
C ALA A 8 19.86 30.49 40.97
N LEU A 9 19.64 29.52 41.88
CA LEU A 9 20.25 28.19 41.82
C LEU A 9 19.42 27.16 41.03
N LEU A 10 18.10 27.34 40.92
CA LEU A 10 17.21 26.44 40.19
C LEU A 10 16.85 26.91 38.77
N GLY A 11 17.06 28.19 38.45
CA GLY A 11 16.83 28.76 37.12
C GLY A 11 17.60 28.07 35.97
N PRO A 12 18.90 27.74 36.13
CA PRO A 12 19.66 27.09 35.06
C PRO A 12 19.23 25.64 34.78
N VAL A 13 18.76 24.93 35.81
CA VAL A 13 18.32 23.52 35.68
C VAL A 13 17.01 23.42 34.90
N LEU A 14 16.11 24.40 35.05
CA LEU A 14 14.86 24.47 34.28
C LEU A 14 15.10 24.93 32.82
N ALA A 15 16.12 25.75 32.57
CA ALA A 15 16.46 26.22 31.23
C ALA A 15 17.13 25.14 30.35
N LEU A 16 17.84 24.17 30.94
CA LEU A 16 18.40 23.03 30.19
C LEU A 16 17.36 21.95 29.81
N ALA A 17 16.18 21.93 30.45
CA ALA A 17 15.12 20.99 30.11
C ALA A 17 14.32 21.38 28.84
N GLY A 18 14.44 22.64 28.38
CA GLY A 18 13.71 23.16 27.21
C GLY A 18 14.28 22.78 25.85
N CYS A 19 15.45 22.13 25.80
CA CYS A 19 16.12 21.77 24.54
C CYS A 19 16.03 20.27 24.17
N GLY A 20 15.23 19.48 24.92
CA GLY A 20 15.09 18.03 24.73
C GLY A 20 13.69 17.56 24.32
N GLU A 21 12.77 18.46 23.96
CA GLU A 21 11.37 18.08 23.69
C GLU A 21 11.23 17.08 22.52
N ASN A 22 12.20 17.05 21.59
CA ASN A 22 12.23 16.10 20.47
C ASN A 22 13.13 14.87 20.72
N THR A 23 13.72 14.70 21.91
CA THR A 23 14.52 13.50 22.25
C THR A 23 13.69 12.38 22.88
N GLY A 24 12.36 12.51 22.92
CA GLY A 24 11.47 11.45 23.35
C GLY A 24 11.59 10.23 22.43
N TRP A 25 11.60 9.02 23.02
CA TRP A 25 11.52 7.78 22.26
C TRP A 25 10.12 7.68 21.63
N ASN A 26 9.98 8.24 20.43
CA ASN A 26 8.87 7.95 19.54
C ASN A 26 9.42 7.10 18.39
N PRO A 27 9.00 5.82 18.25
CA PRO A 27 9.53 4.93 17.23
C PRO A 27 9.33 5.44 15.79
N ASN A 28 8.39 6.36 15.56
CA ASN A 28 8.24 7.04 14.27
C ASN A 28 9.31 8.13 14.03
N TYR A 29 9.82 8.78 15.07
CA TYR A 29 10.83 9.85 14.96
C TYR A 29 12.27 9.32 15.08
N SER A 30 12.48 8.13 15.67
CA SER A 30 13.80 7.49 15.69
C SER A 30 14.37 7.26 14.29
N ALA A 31 13.53 7.18 13.25
CA ALA A 31 13.97 7.07 11.86
C ALA A 31 14.75 8.30 11.36
N MET A 32 14.55 9.48 11.95
CA MET A 32 15.28 10.71 11.59
C MET A 32 16.65 10.82 12.26
N HIS A 33 16.89 10.04 13.32
CA HIS A 33 18.13 10.09 14.11
C HIS A 33 18.79 8.71 14.29
N ASN A 34 18.47 7.73 13.42
CA ASN A 34 18.98 6.36 13.49
C ASN A 34 20.38 6.17 12.86
N GLY A 35 21.02 7.26 12.41
CA GLY A 35 22.33 7.20 11.75
C GLY A 35 22.33 6.53 10.37
N SER A 36 21.15 6.28 9.78
CA SER A 36 21.10 5.78 8.40
C SER A 36 21.51 6.87 7.40
N PRO A 37 22.05 6.50 6.22
CA PRO A 37 22.34 7.48 5.17
C PRO A 37 21.12 8.32 4.78
N TYR A 38 19.92 7.73 4.85
CA TYR A 38 18.66 8.43 4.59
C TYR A 38 18.30 9.46 5.67
N ALA A 39 18.56 9.15 6.93
CA ALA A 39 18.40 10.09 8.04
C ALA A 39 19.33 11.31 7.90
N GLU A 40 20.59 11.08 7.54
CA GLU A 40 21.56 12.17 7.26
C GLU A 40 21.10 13.06 6.10
N TYR A 41 20.58 12.45 5.03
CA TYR A 41 20.01 13.17 3.89
C TYR A 41 18.82 14.06 4.29
N LEU A 42 17.90 13.56 5.12
CA LEU A 42 16.75 14.34 5.59
C LEU A 42 17.20 15.57 6.39
N GLN A 43 18.16 15.39 7.31
CA GLN A 43 18.68 16.49 8.12
C GLN A 43 19.41 17.54 7.27
N ALA A 44 20.23 17.11 6.31
CA ALA A 44 20.87 18.02 5.36
C ALA A 44 19.84 18.79 4.52
N ARG A 45 18.74 18.15 4.13
CA ARG A 45 17.64 18.77 3.39
C ARG A 45 16.92 19.84 4.22
N GLU A 46 16.65 19.57 5.50
CA GLU A 46 16.01 20.55 6.40
C GLU A 46 16.88 21.80 6.58
N VAL A 47 18.19 21.62 6.80
CA VAL A 47 19.13 22.74 6.88
C VAL A 47 19.12 23.58 5.59
N ALA A 48 19.06 22.92 4.44
CA ALA A 48 19.00 23.58 3.14
C ALA A 48 17.67 24.34 2.90
N LEU A 49 16.53 23.80 3.36
CA LEU A 49 15.23 24.48 3.28
C LEU A 49 15.19 25.79 4.06
N HIS A 50 15.96 25.87 5.14
CA HIS A 50 16.12 27.11 5.92
C HIS A 50 17.19 28.06 5.35
N GLY A 51 17.79 27.74 4.19
CA GLY A 51 18.87 28.53 3.59
C GLY A 51 20.18 28.49 4.39
N LYS A 52 20.32 27.56 5.33
CA LYS A 52 21.46 27.45 6.25
C LYS A 52 22.53 26.46 5.77
N GLY A 53 22.39 25.93 4.56
CA GLY A 53 23.34 24.96 3.99
C GLY A 53 23.06 24.63 2.53
N PRO A 54 23.96 23.85 1.90
CA PRO A 54 23.81 23.44 0.51
C PRO A 54 22.68 22.41 0.34
N VAL A 55 21.95 22.49 -0.77
CA VAL A 55 20.88 21.54 -1.10
C VAL A 55 21.48 20.16 -1.43
N PRO A 56 21.13 19.09 -0.70
CA PRO A 56 21.61 17.75 -1.01
C PRO A 56 21.04 17.28 -2.35
N LYS A 57 21.92 16.78 -3.24
CA LYS A 57 21.58 16.45 -4.63
C LYS A 57 21.19 14.98 -4.85
N VAL A 58 21.53 14.10 -3.92
CA VAL A 58 21.34 12.65 -4.06
C VAL A 58 20.58 12.13 -2.85
N ILE A 59 19.50 11.41 -3.11
CA ILE A 59 18.71 10.70 -2.08
C ILE A 59 19.33 9.31 -1.94
N PRO A 60 19.90 8.96 -0.78
CA PRO A 60 20.44 7.62 -0.58
C PRO A 60 19.28 6.63 -0.46
N ILE A 61 19.11 5.82 -1.51
CA ILE A 61 18.13 4.73 -1.54
C ILE A 61 18.75 3.55 -0.80
N ALA A 62 18.19 3.20 0.36
CA ALA A 62 18.44 1.91 0.99
C ALA A 62 17.66 0.83 0.21
N LEU A 63 18.24 0.33 -0.88
CA LEU A 63 17.75 -0.93 -1.46
C LEU A 63 17.99 -2.03 -0.43
N PRO A 64 17.06 -2.99 -0.21
CA PRO A 64 17.46 -4.25 0.39
C PRO A 64 18.54 -4.85 -0.54
N ALA A 65 19.77 -4.90 -0.05
CA ALA A 65 20.97 -5.15 -0.85
C ALA A 65 21.09 -6.60 -1.38
N GLN A 66 20.08 -7.43 -1.18
CA GLN A 66 20.05 -8.79 -1.71
C GLN A 66 18.71 -9.02 -2.39
N ALA A 67 18.73 -9.06 -3.72
CA ALA A 67 17.70 -9.77 -4.46
C ALA A 67 17.69 -11.21 -3.95
N PRO A 68 16.51 -11.77 -3.57
CA PRO A 68 16.45 -13.14 -3.11
C PRO A 68 16.98 -14.08 -4.19
N THR A 69 17.85 -15.01 -3.80
CA THR A 69 18.36 -16.01 -4.73
C THR A 69 17.23 -16.90 -5.21
N ALA A 70 17.37 -17.53 -6.37
CA ALA A 70 16.37 -18.48 -6.86
C ALA A 70 16.04 -19.57 -5.82
N ALA A 71 17.01 -19.97 -5.00
CA ALA A 71 16.82 -20.92 -3.90
C ALA A 71 15.99 -20.35 -2.72
N GLN A 72 16.04 -19.04 -2.47
CA GLN A 72 15.22 -18.36 -1.45
C GLN A 72 13.80 -18.08 -1.94
N ILE A 73 13.61 -18.01 -3.27
CA ILE A 73 12.29 -17.87 -3.91
C ILE A 73 11.60 -19.23 -4.04
N ALA A 74 12.37 -20.31 -4.18
CA ALA A 74 11.85 -21.66 -4.23
C ALA A 74 11.21 -22.02 -2.87
N GLY A 75 9.89 -21.82 -2.77
CA GLY A 75 9.09 -22.44 -1.73
C GLY A 75 9.30 -23.95 -1.68
N THR A 76 8.81 -24.59 -0.62
CA THR A 76 8.93 -26.04 -0.43
C THR A 76 8.56 -26.81 -1.70
N ALA A 77 9.47 -27.69 -2.12
CA ALA A 77 9.28 -28.50 -3.32
C ALA A 77 7.93 -29.22 -3.24
N ALA A 78 7.05 -28.96 -4.21
CA ALA A 78 5.80 -29.68 -4.34
C ALA A 78 6.11 -31.18 -4.38
N LYS A 79 5.41 -31.96 -3.54
CA LYS A 79 5.55 -33.42 -3.48
C LYS A 79 5.50 -33.98 -4.91
N PRO A 80 6.53 -34.71 -5.37
CA PRO A 80 6.57 -35.17 -6.74
C PRO A 80 5.37 -36.08 -7.00
N ARG A 81 4.46 -35.62 -7.86
CA ARG A 81 3.45 -36.49 -8.48
C ARG A 81 4.20 -37.32 -9.52
N ALA A 82 4.02 -38.64 -9.45
CA ALA A 82 4.68 -39.58 -10.36
C ALA A 82 4.61 -39.08 -11.82
N SER A 83 5.78 -38.87 -12.42
CA SER A 83 5.93 -38.32 -13.76
C SER A 83 5.39 -39.30 -14.80
N ALA A 84 4.32 -38.93 -15.49
CA ALA A 84 4.00 -39.52 -16.79
C ALA A 84 5.02 -39.00 -17.82
N ALA A 85 5.60 -39.89 -18.60
CA ALA A 85 6.70 -39.62 -19.53
C ALA A 85 6.40 -38.44 -20.47
N ALA A 86 7.33 -37.48 -20.51
CA ALA A 86 7.27 -36.32 -21.40
C ALA A 86 7.59 -36.73 -22.85
N ARG A 87 6.69 -36.43 -23.79
CA ARG A 87 6.99 -36.38 -25.23
C ARG A 87 7.62 -35.02 -25.56
N PRO A 88 8.58 -34.93 -26.51
CA PRO A 88 9.21 -33.66 -26.87
C PRO A 88 8.23 -32.78 -27.65
N VAL A 89 8.11 -31.52 -27.24
CA VAL A 89 7.31 -30.48 -27.92
C VAL A 89 8.28 -29.43 -28.50
N PRO A 90 8.22 -29.08 -29.80
CA PRO A 90 8.98 -27.94 -30.33
C PRO A 90 8.36 -26.59 -29.89
N ALA A 91 9.21 -25.57 -29.75
CA ALA A 91 8.89 -24.21 -29.31
C ALA A 91 8.03 -23.42 -30.34
N PRO A 92 7.37 -22.30 -29.94
CA PRO A 92 5.92 -22.15 -30.11
C PRO A 92 5.45 -21.29 -31.30
N ALA A 93 4.30 -21.67 -31.85
CA ALA A 93 3.37 -20.76 -32.52
C ALA A 93 2.25 -20.36 -31.55
N THR A 94 1.75 -19.14 -31.69
CA THR A 94 0.61 -18.56 -30.99
C THR A 94 -0.63 -19.47 -30.98
N ALA A 95 -1.17 -19.84 -29.81
CA ALA A 95 -2.57 -20.20 -29.61
C ALA A 95 -2.89 -20.40 -28.11
N SER A 96 -4.07 -19.91 -27.70
CA SER A 96 -4.72 -20.01 -26.37
C SER A 96 -4.68 -21.40 -25.71
N PRO A 97 -4.73 -21.48 -24.37
CA PRO A 97 -5.14 -22.71 -23.70
C PRO A 97 -6.67 -22.83 -23.56
N PRO A 98 -7.20 -24.06 -23.36
CA PRO A 98 -8.55 -24.45 -23.71
C PRO A 98 -9.55 -24.38 -22.54
N ALA A 99 -10.83 -24.40 -22.91
CA ALA A 99 -11.95 -24.62 -22.01
C ALA A 99 -11.85 -25.98 -21.29
N GLY A 100 -12.16 -25.99 -19.99
CA GLY A 100 -12.39 -27.22 -19.23
C GLY A 100 -11.76 -27.27 -17.84
N ALA A 101 -12.11 -26.33 -16.96
CA ALA A 101 -11.98 -26.45 -15.51
C ALA A 101 -13.26 -25.90 -14.88
N PRO A 102 -13.72 -26.38 -13.71
CA PRO A 102 -14.94 -25.85 -13.08
C PRO A 102 -14.75 -24.34 -12.92
N ALA A 103 -15.83 -23.56 -13.03
CA ALA A 103 -15.83 -22.10 -13.01
C ALA A 103 -15.26 -21.52 -11.69
N ALA A 104 -13.94 -21.66 -11.49
CA ALA A 104 -13.17 -20.86 -10.58
C ALA A 104 -13.22 -19.46 -11.18
N ALA A 105 -13.70 -18.53 -10.35
CA ALA A 105 -13.84 -17.10 -10.61
C ALA A 105 -12.94 -16.62 -11.76
N GLN A 106 -13.55 -15.99 -12.76
CA GLN A 106 -12.87 -15.17 -13.77
C GLN A 106 -11.64 -14.56 -13.11
N ALA A 107 -10.44 -14.96 -13.56
CA ALA A 107 -9.23 -14.84 -12.77
C ALA A 107 -9.02 -13.39 -12.30
N ALA A 108 -9.39 -13.11 -11.04
CA ALA A 108 -9.26 -11.80 -10.46
C ALA A 108 -7.77 -11.43 -10.45
N THR A 109 -7.44 -10.20 -10.85
CA THR A 109 -6.05 -9.76 -10.86
C THR A 109 -5.48 -9.78 -9.43
N PRO A 110 -4.17 -10.00 -9.24
CA PRO A 110 -3.55 -9.97 -7.92
C PRO A 110 -3.86 -8.69 -7.11
N SER A 111 -4.06 -7.56 -7.80
CA SER A 111 -4.48 -6.30 -7.20
C SER A 111 -5.89 -6.36 -6.57
N LEU A 112 -6.83 -7.04 -7.21
CA LEU A 112 -8.20 -7.23 -6.72
C LEU A 112 -8.24 -8.20 -5.55
N VAL A 113 -7.45 -9.28 -5.60
CA VAL A 113 -7.31 -10.22 -4.46
C VAL A 113 -6.75 -9.50 -3.25
N ARG A 114 -5.66 -8.74 -3.42
CA ARG A 114 -5.06 -7.92 -2.35
C ARG A 114 -6.07 -6.93 -1.79
N TYR A 115 -6.81 -6.23 -2.66
CA TYR A 115 -7.80 -5.25 -2.22
C TYR A 115 -8.94 -5.91 -1.44
N ALA A 116 -9.46 -7.04 -1.92
CA ALA A 116 -10.50 -7.81 -1.24
C ALA A 116 -10.07 -8.25 0.17
N GLN A 117 -8.81 -8.65 0.35
CA GLN A 117 -8.26 -9.08 1.64
C GLN A 117 -7.97 -7.92 2.60
N GLN A 118 -7.64 -6.73 2.08
CA GLN A 118 -7.38 -5.54 2.90
C GLN A 118 -8.66 -4.89 3.43
N GLU A 119 -9.73 -4.91 2.63
CA GLU A 119 -11.01 -4.35 3.00
C GLU A 119 -11.85 -5.39 3.75
N SER A 120 -12.37 -5.04 4.93
CA SER A 120 -13.14 -5.96 5.79
C SER A 120 -14.64 -5.73 5.75
N GLN A 121 -15.09 -4.57 5.26
CA GLN A 121 -16.52 -4.24 5.22
C GLN A 121 -17.28 -5.11 4.21
N ALA A 122 -18.57 -5.33 4.49
CA ALA A 122 -19.48 -6.01 3.58
C ALA A 122 -19.93 -5.06 2.47
N PRO A 123 -20.26 -5.57 1.26
CA PRO A 123 -20.94 -4.76 0.23
C PRO A 123 -22.17 -4.05 0.78
N GLY A 124 -22.35 -2.78 0.39
CA GLY A 124 -23.36 -1.85 0.90
C GLY A 124 -23.02 -1.19 2.24
N THR A 125 -21.88 -1.53 2.87
CA THR A 125 -21.45 -0.87 4.11
C THR A 125 -20.63 0.36 3.77
N ARG A 126 -21.23 1.55 3.93
CA ARG A 126 -20.55 2.82 3.70
C ARG A 126 -19.30 2.97 4.58
N LYS A 127 -18.15 3.14 3.94
CA LYS A 127 -16.84 3.43 4.56
C LYS A 127 -16.27 4.78 4.11
N TYR A 128 -16.57 5.17 2.87
CA TYR A 128 -16.11 6.40 2.25
C TYR A 128 -17.26 7.40 2.16
N GLN A 129 -17.03 8.61 2.67
CA GLN A 129 -18.03 9.67 2.58
C GLN A 129 -18.13 10.15 1.13
N ARG A 130 -19.37 10.23 0.63
CA ARG A 130 -19.70 10.75 -0.69
C ARG A 130 -20.69 11.89 -0.55
N SER A 131 -20.42 13.00 -1.23
CA SER A 131 -21.37 14.10 -1.41
C SER A 131 -21.63 14.27 -2.91
N GLY A 132 -22.90 14.28 -3.32
CA GLY A 132 -23.27 14.53 -4.72
C GLY A 132 -23.08 13.35 -5.69
N SER A 133 -22.95 12.11 -5.20
CA SER A 133 -22.93 10.93 -6.06
C SER A 133 -24.33 10.62 -6.62
N SER A 134 -24.42 10.19 -7.88
CA SER A 134 -25.68 9.78 -8.52
C SER A 134 -25.63 8.31 -8.89
N GLU A 135 -26.50 7.50 -8.30
CA GLU A 135 -26.64 6.08 -8.64
C GLU A 135 -26.93 5.87 -10.13
N SER A 136 -27.75 6.74 -10.72
CA SER A 136 -28.08 6.67 -12.16
C SER A 136 -26.86 6.92 -13.05
N ALA A 137 -25.93 7.78 -12.61
CA ALA A 137 -24.70 8.06 -13.33
C ALA A 137 -23.69 6.93 -13.17
N ALA A 138 -23.53 6.41 -11.96
CA ALA A 138 -22.72 5.23 -11.67
C ALA A 138 -23.18 4.03 -12.52
N ALA A 139 -24.49 3.75 -12.56
CA ALA A 139 -25.06 2.66 -13.35
C ALA A 139 -24.80 2.80 -14.86
N ARG A 140 -24.81 4.03 -15.40
CA ARG A 140 -24.43 4.29 -16.80
C ARG A 140 -22.94 4.08 -17.04
N ALA A 141 -22.10 4.58 -16.16
CA ALA A 141 -20.65 4.39 -16.25
C ALA A 141 -20.27 2.91 -16.12
N CYS A 142 -20.93 2.14 -15.26
CA CYS A 142 -20.70 0.70 -15.11
C CYS A 142 -20.93 -0.10 -16.40
N ARG A 143 -21.86 0.33 -17.26
CA ARG A 143 -22.12 -0.34 -18.56
C ARG A 143 -20.97 -0.21 -19.57
N SER A 144 -20.01 0.69 -19.33
CA SER A 144 -18.83 0.85 -20.18
C SER A 144 -17.73 -0.18 -19.93
N TYR A 145 -17.81 -0.92 -18.81
CA TYR A 145 -16.83 -1.95 -18.48
C TYR A 145 -17.33 -3.34 -18.90
N ALA A 146 -16.40 -4.18 -19.33
CA ALA A 146 -16.70 -5.54 -19.77
C ALA A 146 -17.11 -6.48 -18.62
N SER A 147 -16.67 -6.20 -17.39
CA SER A 147 -17.03 -6.97 -16.19
C SER A 147 -16.87 -6.14 -14.91
N ALA A 148 -17.41 -6.62 -13.80
CA ALA A 148 -17.24 -6.01 -12.48
C ALA A 148 -15.77 -5.95 -12.04
N ASP A 149 -14.97 -6.99 -12.34
CA ASP A 149 -13.52 -7.00 -12.06
C ASP A 149 -12.78 -5.91 -12.84
N VAL A 150 -13.14 -5.72 -14.12
CA VAL A 150 -12.55 -4.64 -14.95
C VAL A 150 -12.95 -3.26 -14.40
N ALA A 151 -14.20 -3.09 -13.97
CA ALA A 151 -14.64 -1.84 -13.35
C ALA A 151 -13.91 -1.56 -12.04
N GLN A 152 -13.80 -2.56 -11.16
CA GLN A 152 -13.12 -2.43 -9.86
C GLN A 152 -11.63 -2.12 -10.04
N SER A 153 -10.95 -2.82 -10.94
CA SER A 153 -9.53 -2.57 -11.21
C SER A 153 -9.31 -1.15 -11.77
N ALA A 154 -10.16 -0.70 -12.69
CA ALA A 154 -10.10 0.65 -13.23
C ALA A 154 -10.42 1.71 -12.18
N PHE A 155 -11.33 1.44 -11.24
CA PHE A 155 -11.65 2.32 -10.11
C PHE A 155 -10.46 2.49 -9.16
N LEU A 156 -9.80 1.38 -8.78
CA LEU A 156 -8.59 1.43 -7.95
C LEU A 156 -7.43 2.15 -8.67
N ALA A 157 -7.26 1.91 -9.97
CA ALA A 157 -6.24 2.59 -10.77
C ALA A 157 -6.47 4.10 -10.87
N ALA A 158 -7.72 4.55 -10.76
CA ALA A 158 -8.09 5.96 -10.77
C ALA A 158 -8.00 6.64 -9.38
N GLY A 159 -7.50 5.94 -8.35
CA GLY A 159 -7.39 6.47 -6.98
C GLY A 159 -8.64 6.26 -6.11
N GLY A 160 -9.59 5.44 -6.57
CA GLY A 160 -10.61 4.88 -5.69
C GLY A 160 -9.96 3.99 -4.61
N PRO A 161 -10.55 3.87 -3.42
CA PRO A 161 -11.85 4.39 -2.99
C PRO A 161 -11.83 5.80 -2.38
N VAL A 162 -10.67 6.45 -2.29
CA VAL A 162 -10.55 7.76 -1.63
C VAL A 162 -11.16 8.88 -2.50
N ILE A 163 -10.84 8.91 -3.79
CA ILE A 163 -11.16 10.07 -4.66
C ILE A 163 -12.42 9.85 -5.51
N ASP A 164 -12.67 8.62 -5.97
CA ASP A 164 -13.77 8.27 -6.90
C ASP A 164 -14.05 9.34 -8.00
N PRO A 165 -13.09 9.62 -8.90
CA PRO A 165 -13.23 10.70 -9.89
C PRO A 165 -14.32 10.45 -10.94
N ARG A 166 -14.83 9.22 -11.05
CA ARG A 166 -15.88 8.84 -12.01
C ARG A 166 -17.23 8.59 -11.36
N GLY A 167 -17.36 8.79 -10.04
CA GLY A 167 -18.59 8.56 -9.30
C GLY A 167 -19.11 7.12 -9.44
N LEU A 168 -18.21 6.14 -9.45
CA LEU A 168 -18.55 4.72 -9.62
C LEU A 168 -19.05 4.06 -8.34
N ASP A 169 -18.75 4.66 -7.17
CA ASP A 169 -19.09 4.16 -5.83
C ASP A 169 -20.00 5.17 -5.10
N PRO A 170 -21.29 5.25 -5.48
CA PRO A 170 -22.21 6.26 -4.96
C PRO A 170 -22.63 6.01 -3.51
N ASP A 171 -22.67 4.74 -3.09
CA ASP A 171 -22.99 4.28 -1.74
C ASP A 171 -21.78 4.38 -0.79
N GLY A 172 -20.56 4.43 -1.34
CA GLY A 172 -19.34 4.69 -0.61
C GLY A 172 -18.80 3.47 0.11
N ASP A 173 -19.11 2.27 -0.36
CA ASP A 173 -18.65 1.01 0.25
C ASP A 173 -17.26 0.57 -0.26
N GLY A 174 -16.78 1.19 -1.34
CA GLY A 174 -15.51 0.91 -2.00
C GLY A 174 -15.57 -0.19 -3.07
N PHE A 175 -16.75 -0.71 -3.39
CA PHE A 175 -16.97 -1.80 -4.34
C PHE A 175 -17.90 -1.37 -5.47
N VAL A 176 -17.36 -1.27 -6.69
CA VAL A 176 -18.09 -0.67 -7.81
C VAL A 176 -18.76 -1.72 -8.68
N CYS A 177 -19.84 -1.30 -9.34
CA CYS A 177 -20.49 -2.07 -10.42
C CYS A 177 -20.89 -3.51 -10.02
N GLY A 178 -21.23 -3.72 -8.75
CA GLY A 178 -21.64 -5.02 -8.22
C GLY A 178 -20.49 -5.99 -7.95
N TRP A 179 -19.25 -5.49 -7.88
CA TRP A 179 -18.10 -6.32 -7.54
C TRP A 179 -18.20 -6.85 -6.10
N ASP A 180 -17.99 -8.16 -5.91
CA ASP A 180 -18.09 -8.82 -4.61
C ASP A 180 -16.71 -9.31 -4.13
N PRO A 181 -16.15 -8.74 -3.04
CA PRO A 181 -14.85 -9.17 -2.51
C PRO A 181 -14.91 -10.50 -1.75
N ARG A 182 -16.10 -10.98 -1.34
CA ARG A 182 -16.23 -12.13 -0.42
C ARG A 182 -15.58 -13.42 -0.92
N PRO A 183 -15.72 -13.81 -2.21
CA PRO A 183 -15.06 -15.01 -2.73
C PRO A 183 -13.52 -14.94 -2.66
N LEU A 184 -12.95 -13.74 -2.83
CA LEU A 184 -11.50 -13.52 -2.83
C LEU A 184 -10.91 -13.46 -1.42
N ARG A 185 -11.70 -13.08 -0.42
CA ARG A 185 -11.31 -13.12 1.01
C ARG A 185 -11.14 -14.54 1.55
N GLN A 186 -11.97 -15.46 1.07
CA GLN A 186 -11.95 -16.86 1.50
C GLN A 186 -10.81 -17.67 0.87
N SER A 187 -10.15 -17.12 -0.15
CA SER A 187 -9.04 -17.75 -0.87
C SER A 187 -7.70 -17.56 -0.15
N GLY A 188 -7.69 -17.60 1.19
CA GLY A 188 -6.47 -17.54 2.00
C GLY A 188 -5.58 -18.75 1.73
N LEU A 189 -4.75 -18.65 0.70
CA LEU A 189 -3.61 -19.51 0.43
C LEU A 189 -2.38 -18.94 1.14
#